data_AF-A0A6N6VVA5-F1
#
_entry.id   AF-A0A6N6VVA5-F1
#
_cell.length_a   1.000
_cell.length_b   1.000
_cell.length_c   1.000
_cell.angle_alpha   90.00
_cell.angle_beta   90.00
_cell.angle_gamma   90.00
#
_symmetry.space_group_name_H-M   'P 1'
#
loop_
_entity.id
_entity.type
_entity.pdbx_description
1 polymer ?
#
loop_
_entity_poly.entity_id
_entity_poly.type
_entity_poly.pdbx_seq_one_letter_code
_entity_poly.pdbx_strand_id
1 'polypeptide(L)'
;MKYNFILKFLSLILLLNSSISYALCEVVDLDSFIKSVHGKKNIQLIFFSSWCSDCKEELLKIKNDLNENYILINTFDSVGKGDIALKSLKINHKCIFDKDRLIAKKYNVKSVPKKIIEP
;
A
#
# COMPACT_ATOMS: atom_id res chain seq x y z
N MET A 1 42.90 10.65 -22.23
CA MET A 1 42.44 11.12 -20.90
C MET A 1 41.06 11.80 -20.91
N LYS A 2 40.17 11.54 -21.89
CA LYS A 2 38.81 12.13 -21.96
C LYS A 2 37.66 11.15 -21.69
N TYR A 3 37.94 9.85 -21.75
CA TYR A 3 36.93 8.79 -21.63
C TYR A 3 36.40 8.60 -20.19
N ASN A 4 37.25 8.83 -19.17
CA ASN A 4 36.87 8.69 -17.76
C ASN A 4 35.93 9.79 -17.23
N PHE A 5 35.84 10.94 -17.90
CA PHE A 5 34.98 12.04 -17.47
C PHE A 5 33.53 11.86 -17.95
N ILE A 6 33.35 11.33 -19.16
CA ILE A 6 32.03 11.07 -19.76
C ILE A 6 31.34 9.89 -19.05
N LEU A 7 32.09 8.83 -18.69
CA LEU A 7 31.54 7.70 -17.93
C LEU A 7 31.04 8.09 -16.53
N LYS A 8 31.72 9.02 -15.84
CA LYS A 8 31.29 9.51 -14.52
C LYS A 8 30.00 10.32 -14.58
N PHE A 9 29.80 11.11 -15.63
CA PHE A 9 28.55 11.86 -15.82
C PHE A 9 27.36 10.94 -16.15
N LEU A 10 27.58 9.87 -16.93
CA LEU A 10 26.53 8.89 -17.20
C LEU A 10 26.06 8.14 -15.94
N SER A 11 26.99 7.79 -15.05
CA SER A 11 26.68 7.14 -13.77
C SER A 11 25.87 8.06 -12.82
N LEU A 12 26.16 9.36 -12.81
CA LEU A 12 25.47 10.32 -11.96
C LEU A 12 24.01 10.58 -12.37
N ILE A 13 23.69 10.46 -13.67
CA ILE A 13 22.32 10.64 -14.20
C ILE A 13 21.42 9.44 -13.86
N LEU A 14 21.97 8.23 -13.70
CA LEU A 14 21.20 7.04 -13.32
C LEU A 14 20.75 7.07 -11.84
N LEU A 15 21.46 7.77 -10.96
CA LEU A 15 21.11 7.87 -9.53
C LEU A 15 20.04 8.94 -9.24
N LEU A 16 19.80 9.88 -10.17
CA LEU A 16 18.81 10.96 -10.01
C LEU A 16 17.40 10.60 -10.51
N ASN A 17 17.26 9.46 -11.18
CA ASN A 17 15.99 8.99 -11.76
C ASN A 17 15.43 7.75 -11.04
N SER A 18 15.74 7.56 -9.75
CA SER A 18 14.96 6.64 -8.92
C SER A 18 13.57 7.23 -8.72
N SER A 19 12.70 7.05 -9.72
CA SER A 19 11.27 7.32 -9.63
C SER A 19 10.77 6.62 -8.38
N ILE A 20 10.44 7.40 -7.34
CA ILE A 20 9.85 6.87 -6.13
C ILE A 20 8.50 6.27 -6.53
N SER A 21 8.47 4.96 -6.72
CA SER A 21 7.26 4.20 -6.99
C SER A 21 6.49 4.11 -5.69
N TYR A 22 5.43 4.90 -5.55
CA TYR A 22 4.54 4.82 -4.40
C TYR A 22 3.58 3.64 -4.59
N ALA A 23 3.19 3.00 -3.50
CA ALA A 23 2.21 1.92 -3.53
C ALA A 23 0.91 2.38 -4.20
N LEU A 24 0.58 1.74 -5.31
CA LEU A 24 -0.74 1.80 -5.94
C LEU A 24 -1.56 0.63 -5.40
N CYS A 25 -2.81 0.90 -5.07
CA CYS A 25 -3.74 -0.13 -4.63
C CYS A 25 -4.12 -1.01 -5.82
N GLU A 26 -3.71 -2.27 -5.78
CA GLU A 26 -4.08 -3.25 -6.80
C GLU A 26 -5.56 -3.60 -6.68
N VAL A 27 -6.29 -3.63 -7.80
CA VAL A 27 -7.66 -4.14 -7.82
C VAL A 27 -7.57 -5.66 -7.95
N VAL A 28 -7.95 -6.39 -6.91
CA VAL A 28 -7.98 -7.86 -6.91
C VAL A 28 -9.34 -8.38 -6.46
N ASP A 29 -9.75 -9.53 -7.00
CA ASP A 29 -10.92 -10.25 -6.51
C ASP A 29 -10.64 -10.97 -5.18
N LEU A 30 -11.71 -11.46 -4.55
CA LEU A 30 -11.64 -12.11 -3.24
C LEU A 30 -10.76 -13.37 -3.25
N ASP A 31 -10.84 -14.19 -4.29
CA ASP A 31 -10.08 -15.44 -4.38
C ASP A 31 -8.58 -15.18 -4.51
N SER A 32 -8.22 -14.19 -5.32
CA SER A 32 -6.85 -13.70 -5.49
C SER A 32 -6.30 -13.11 -4.20
N PHE A 33 -7.12 -12.32 -3.47
CA PHE A 33 -6.77 -11.84 -2.13
C PHE A 33 -6.50 -13.01 -1.17
N ILE A 34 -7.41 -13.99 -1.09
CA ILE A 34 -7.27 -15.16 -0.21
C ILE A 34 -5.99 -15.93 -0.52
N LYS A 35 -5.70 -16.18 -1.81
CA LYS A 35 -4.45 -16.82 -2.23
C LYS A 35 -3.22 -16.00 -1.81
N SER A 36 -3.30 -14.67 -1.85
CA SER A 36 -2.18 -13.79 -1.52
C SER A 36 -1.81 -13.79 -0.03
N VAL A 37 -2.75 -14.17 0.85
CA VAL A 37 -2.57 -14.27 2.30
C VAL A 37 -2.44 -15.71 2.79
N HIS A 38 -2.84 -16.70 1.99
CA HIS A 38 -2.79 -18.11 2.35
C HIS A 38 -1.36 -18.57 2.72
N GLY A 39 -1.23 -19.17 3.90
CA GLY A 39 0.02 -19.72 4.42
C GLY A 39 1.01 -18.68 4.97
N LYS A 40 0.68 -17.39 4.90
CA LYS A 40 1.45 -16.32 5.54
C LYS A 40 0.91 -16.08 6.94
N LYS A 41 1.80 -16.07 7.94
CA LYS A 41 1.43 -15.85 9.34
C LYS A 41 1.55 -14.38 9.72
N ASN A 42 0.68 -13.92 10.61
CA ASN A 42 0.75 -12.59 11.24
C ASN A 42 0.63 -11.42 10.26
N ILE A 43 -0.16 -11.56 9.19
CA ILE A 43 -0.46 -10.42 8.32
C ILE A 43 -1.42 -9.49 9.06
N GLN A 44 -1.09 -8.21 9.12
CA GLN A 44 -2.00 -7.17 9.59
C GLN A 44 -2.74 -6.54 8.42
N LEU A 45 -4.03 -6.80 8.34
CA LEU A 45 -4.95 -6.15 7.43
C LEU A 45 -5.40 -4.82 8.04
N ILE A 46 -5.18 -3.72 7.31
CA ILE A 46 -5.59 -2.38 7.74
C ILE A 46 -6.58 -1.81 6.73
N PHE A 47 -7.85 -1.82 7.10
CA PHE A 47 -8.93 -1.28 6.27
C PHE A 47 -9.02 0.23 6.44
N PHE A 48 -9.07 0.95 5.32
CA PHE A 48 -9.09 2.42 5.31
C PHE A 48 -9.87 3.01 4.12
N SER A 49 -10.24 4.28 4.24
CA SER A 49 -10.74 5.11 3.14
C SER A 49 -9.99 6.45 3.11
N SER A 50 -9.85 7.08 1.94
CA SER A 50 -9.05 8.30 1.76
C SER A 50 -9.59 9.51 2.53
N TRP A 51 -10.90 9.53 2.77
CA TRP A 51 -11.64 10.62 3.42
C TRP A 51 -11.64 10.52 4.95
N CYS A 52 -11.21 9.39 5.50
CA CYS A 52 -11.24 9.09 6.92
C CYS A 52 -10.02 9.71 7.63
N SER A 53 -10.24 10.67 8.54
CA SER A 53 -9.18 11.31 9.34
C SER A 53 -8.42 10.31 10.18
N ASP A 54 -9.14 9.48 10.92
CA ASP A 54 -8.58 8.52 11.89
C ASP A 54 -7.75 7.45 11.17
N CYS A 55 -8.12 7.13 9.93
CA CYS A 55 -7.36 6.24 9.07
C CYS A 55 -5.98 6.82 8.73
N LYS A 56 -5.88 8.14 8.52
CA LYS A 56 -4.57 8.79 8.25
C LYS A 56 -3.67 8.67 9.47
N GLU A 57 -4.21 8.84 10.68
CA GLU A 57 -3.45 8.67 11.92
C GLU A 57 -2.95 7.24 12.08
N GLU A 58 -3.80 6.24 11.83
CA GLU A 58 -3.39 4.83 11.86
C GLU A 58 -2.32 4.51 10.80
N LEU A 59 -2.46 5.02 9.57
CA LEU A 59 -1.47 4.82 8.51
C LEU A 59 -0.12 5.48 8.84
N LEU A 60 -0.11 6.64 9.50
CA LEU A 60 1.13 7.30 9.90
C LEU A 60 1.93 6.49 10.93
N LYS A 61 1.27 5.65 11.74
CA LYS A 61 1.95 4.79 12.74
C LYS A 61 2.85 3.74 12.09
N ILE A 62 2.53 3.30 10.87
CA ILE A 62 3.28 2.26 10.13
C ILE A 62 4.18 2.84 9.04
N LYS A 63 4.23 4.16 8.88
CA LYS A 63 4.88 4.82 7.75
C LYS A 63 6.34 4.42 7.53
N ASN A 64 7.09 4.34 8.62
CA ASN A 64 8.51 3.99 8.60
C ASN A 64 8.75 2.53 9.01
N ASP A 65 7.67 1.77 9.23
CA ASP A 65 7.80 0.34 9.50
C ASP A 65 8.11 -0.36 8.19
N LEU A 66 9.25 -1.04 8.14
CA LEU A 66 9.70 -1.80 6.97
C LEU A 66 9.17 -3.23 6.98
N ASN A 67 8.39 -3.60 8.00
CA ASN A 67 7.76 -4.91 8.07
C ASN A 67 6.75 -5.07 6.92
N GLU A 68 6.98 -6.06 6.06
CA GLU A 68 6.13 -6.35 4.90
C GLU A 68 4.81 -7.05 5.26
N ASN A 69 4.55 -7.28 6.56
CA ASN A 69 3.36 -7.97 7.03
C ASN A 69 2.09 -7.10 7.01
N TYR A 70 2.15 -5.84 6.59
CA TYR A 70 0.96 -5.00 6.43
C TYR A 70 0.37 -5.15 5.02
N ILE A 71 -0.94 -5.38 4.97
CA ILE A 71 -1.72 -5.21 3.74
C ILE A 71 -2.80 -4.17 4.02
N LEU A 72 -2.72 -3.07 3.29
CA LEU A 72 -3.69 -1.99 3.37
C LEU A 72 -4.87 -2.33 2.45
N ILE A 73 -6.08 -2.28 2.98
CA ILE A 73 -7.31 -2.55 2.23
C ILE A 73 -8.07 -1.24 2.07
N ASN A 74 -7.97 -0.61 0.90
CA ASN A 74 -8.78 0.55 0.58
C ASN A 74 -10.20 0.09 0.23
N THR A 75 -11.16 0.44 1.07
CA THR A 75 -12.58 0.06 0.94
C THR A 75 -13.47 1.26 1.27
N PHE A 76 -14.76 1.19 0.98
CA PHE A 76 -15.70 2.33 1.11
C PHE A 76 -15.21 3.62 0.42
N ASP A 77 -14.57 3.45 -0.73
CA ASP A 77 -13.87 4.53 -1.43
C ASP A 77 -14.07 4.43 -2.93
N SER A 78 -13.71 5.49 -3.64
CA SER A 78 -13.67 5.50 -5.12
C SER A 78 -12.30 5.02 -5.61
N VAL A 79 -12.28 4.40 -6.81
CA VAL A 79 -11.04 3.94 -7.45
C VAL A 79 -9.98 5.06 -7.49
N GLY A 80 -8.75 4.72 -7.10
CA GLY A 80 -7.60 5.65 -7.13
C GLY A 80 -7.52 6.65 -5.97
N LYS A 81 -8.56 6.77 -5.13
CA LYS A 81 -8.52 7.66 -3.97
C LYS A 81 -7.58 7.16 -2.87
N GLY A 82 -7.52 5.83 -2.68
CA GLY A 82 -6.51 5.18 -1.84
C GLY A 82 -5.08 5.56 -2.25
N ASP A 83 -4.77 5.46 -3.54
CA ASP A 83 -3.45 5.80 -4.08
C ASP A 83 -3.04 7.23 -3.75
N ILE A 84 -3.95 8.18 -3.97
CA ILE A 84 -3.72 9.60 -3.68
C ILE A 84 -3.44 9.79 -2.18
N ALA A 85 -4.21 9.13 -1.31
CA ALA A 85 -4.02 9.21 0.13
C ALA A 85 -2.65 8.64 0.54
N LEU A 86 -2.31 7.43 0.11
CA LEU A 86 -1.04 6.78 0.44
C LEU A 86 0.17 7.57 -0.08
N LYS A 87 0.09 8.08 -1.32
CA LYS A 87 1.11 8.96 -1.90
C LYS A 87 1.30 10.24 -1.09
N SER A 88 0.21 10.90 -0.67
CA SER A 88 0.28 12.13 0.13
C SER A 88 0.93 11.90 1.50
N LEU A 89 0.71 10.72 2.09
CA LEU A 89 1.27 10.32 3.38
C LEU A 89 2.69 9.74 3.25
N LYS A 90 3.14 9.45 2.02
CA LYS A 90 4.39 8.73 1.70
C LYS A 90 4.42 7.35 2.35
N ILE A 91 3.32 6.60 2.24
CA ILE A 91 3.21 5.21 2.70
C ILE A 91 3.59 4.27 1.56
N ASN A 92 4.45 3.30 1.85
CA ASN A 92 4.93 2.33 0.89
C ASN A 92 4.71 0.89 1.39
N HIS A 93 3.44 0.52 1.56
CA HIS A 93 3.01 -0.82 1.94
C HIS A 93 2.10 -1.38 0.87
N LYS A 94 2.01 -2.71 0.78
CA LYS A 94 1.08 -3.37 -0.14
C LYS A 94 -0.34 -2.82 0.08
N CYS A 95 -0.99 -2.34 -0.98
CA CYS A 95 -2.37 -1.88 -0.92
C CYS A 95 -3.24 -2.65 -1.91
N ILE A 96 -4.48 -2.95 -1.50
CA ILE A 96 -5.53 -3.56 -2.32
C ILE A 96 -6.74 -2.63 -2.32
N PHE A 97 -7.31 -2.40 -3.50
CA PHE A 97 -8.60 -1.72 -3.64
C PHE A 97 -9.74 -2.75 -3.67
N ASP A 98 -10.53 -2.77 -2.59
CA ASP A 98 -11.68 -3.66 -2.38
C ASP A 98 -12.94 -3.10 -3.08
N LYS A 99 -12.89 -3.07 -4.41
CA LYS A 99 -13.89 -2.44 -5.28
C LYS A 99 -15.33 -2.81 -4.94
N ASP A 100 -15.58 -4.10 -4.77
CA ASP A 100 -16.93 -4.65 -4.56
C ASP A 100 -17.22 -4.91 -3.07
N ARG A 101 -16.33 -4.48 -2.16
CA ARG A 101 -16.43 -4.66 -0.70
C ARG A 101 -16.48 -6.13 -0.26
N LEU A 102 -15.97 -7.04 -1.07
CA LEU A 102 -16.00 -8.48 -0.81
C LEU A 102 -15.00 -8.86 0.29
N ILE A 103 -13.83 -8.21 0.32
CA ILE A 103 -12.84 -8.42 1.38
C ILE A 103 -13.40 -7.87 2.70
N ALA A 104 -13.89 -6.62 2.71
CA ALA A 104 -14.55 -6.04 3.89
C ALA A 104 -15.70 -6.92 4.40
N LYS A 105 -16.52 -7.48 3.51
CA LYS A 105 -17.61 -8.41 3.86
C LYS A 105 -17.10 -9.70 4.49
N LYS A 106 -16.06 -10.34 3.92
CA LYS A 106 -15.44 -11.56 4.48
C LYS A 106 -15.01 -11.36 5.94
N TYR A 107 -14.48 -10.18 6.24
CA TYR A 107 -13.99 -9.83 7.58
C TYR A 107 -14.99 -9.09 8.47
N ASN A 108 -16.25 -8.97 8.03
CA ASN A 108 -17.32 -8.24 8.73
C ASN A 108 -16.92 -6.79 9.11
N VAL A 109 -16.18 -6.12 8.23
CA VAL A 109 -15.79 -4.71 8.37
C VAL A 109 -16.94 -3.84 7.90
N LYS A 110 -17.52 -3.05 8.81
CA LYS A 110 -18.66 -2.14 8.53
C LYS A 110 -18.27 -0.67 8.51
N SER A 111 -17.11 -0.34 9.07
CA SER A 111 -16.55 1.01 9.16
C SER A 111 -15.03 0.92 9.19
N VAL A 112 -14.39 2.05 8.90
CA VAL A 112 -12.93 2.23 8.93
C VAL A 112 -12.56 3.35 9.91
N PRO A 113 -11.35 3.35 10.48
CA PRO A 113 -10.30 2.34 10.30
C PRO A 113 -10.63 1.03 11.01
N LYS A 114 -10.12 -0.09 10.49
CA LYS A 114 -10.20 -1.39 11.14
C LYS A 114 -8.91 -2.17 10.93
N LYS A 115 -8.38 -2.76 12.01
CA LYS A 115 -7.21 -3.64 11.98
C LYS A 115 -7.62 -5.06 12.31
N ILE A 116 -7.11 -6.03 11.54
CA ILE A 116 -7.35 -7.46 11.72
C ILE A 116 -6.02 -8.18 11.53
N ILE A 117 -5.75 -9.18 12.36
CA ILE A 117 -4.61 -10.08 12.19
C ILE A 117 -5.15 -11.31 11.47
N GLU A 118 -4.66 -11.55 10.24
CA GLU A 118 -4.91 -12.81 9.52
C GLU A 118 -3.99 -13.89 10.12
N PRO A 119 -4.56 -14.99 10.62
CA PRO A 119 -3.81 -16.07 11.26
C PRO A 119 -2.93 -16.88 10.28
#